data_AF-A0A529PEN7-F1
#
_entry.id   AF-A0A529PEN7-F1
#
_cell.length_a   1.000
_cell.length_b   1.000
_cell.length_c   1.000
_cell.angle_alpha   90.00
_cell.angle_beta   90.00
_cell.angle_gamma   90.00
#
_symmetry.space_group_name_H-M   'P 1'
#
loop_
_entity.id
_entity.type
_entity.pdbx_description
1 polymer ?
#
loop_
_entity_poly.entity_id
_entity_poly.type
_entity_poly.pdbx_seq_one_letter_code
_entity_poly.pdbx_strand_id
1 'polypeptide(L)' 'DLPPPARVSEVLRLRLEGLPKAVRDIAWKAQIRLCTRYRRLNAAGKKPPVVVAAIAREMAAFLWAIGREVAPS' A
#
# COMPACT_ATOMS: atom_id res chain seq x y z
N ASP A 1 20.88 5.72 -17.09
CA ASP A 1 19.50 5.26 -17.31
C ASP A 1 18.77 5.06 -16.00
N LEU A 2 17.63 5.72 -15.82
CA LEU A 2 16.75 5.48 -14.67
C LEU A 2 16.15 4.08 -14.84
N PRO A 3 16.10 3.23 -13.79
CA PRO A 3 15.44 1.95 -13.90
C PRO A 3 13.98 2.14 -14.37
N PRO A 4 13.46 1.23 -15.22
CA PRO A 4 12.10 1.32 -15.70
C PRO A 4 11.14 1.36 -14.50
N PRO A 5 10.04 2.13 -14.59
CA PRO A 5 9.05 2.16 -13.52
C PRO A 5 8.58 0.74 -13.23
N ALA A 6 8.30 0.47 -11.96
CA ALA A 6 7.82 -0.84 -11.53
C ALA A 6 6.64 -1.27 -12.43
N ARG A 7 6.70 -2.48 -12.97
CA ARG A 7 5.66 -2.99 -13.89
C ARG A 7 4.32 -3.06 -13.16
N VAL A 8 3.42 -2.13 -13.48
CA VAL A 8 2.01 -2.16 -13.10
C VAL A 8 1.27 -2.95 -14.18
N SER A 9 0.48 -3.95 -13.80
CA SER A 9 -0.32 -4.69 -14.78
C SER A 9 -1.36 -3.76 -15.41
N GLU A 10 -1.73 -4.02 -16.66
CA GLU A 10 -2.69 -3.19 -17.39
C GLU A 10 -4.02 -3.04 -16.64
N VAL A 11 -4.51 -4.12 -16.03
CA VAL A 11 -5.71 -4.12 -15.19
C VAL A 11 -5.58 -3.14 -14.02
N LEU A 12 -4.39 -3.09 -13.40
CA LEU A 12 -4.15 -2.22 -12.26
C LEU A 12 -3.96 -0.77 -12.72
N ARG A 13 -3.36 -0.54 -13.89
CA ARG A 13 -3.25 0.77 -14.52
C ARG A 13 -4.63 1.38 -14.77
N LEU A 14 -5.53 0.63 -15.42
CA LEU A 14 -6.90 1.08 -15.72
C LEU A 14 -7.68 1.46 -14.46
N ARG A 15 -7.53 0.71 -13.36
CA ARG A 15 -8.16 1.04 -12.07
C ARG A 15 -7.65 2.33 -11.45
N LEU A 16 -6.41 2.72 -11.77
CA LEU A 16 -5.77 3.92 -11.20
C LEU A 16 -6.03 5.18 -12.03
N GLU A 17 -6.42 5.08 -13.31
CA GLU A 17 -6.52 6.22 -14.23
C GLU A 17 -7.50 7.31 -13.78
N GLY A 18 -8.60 6.94 -13.12
CA GLY A 18 -9.60 7.87 -12.60
C GLY A 18 -9.35 8.36 -11.17
N LEU A 19 -8.29 7.91 -10.49
CA LEU A 19 -8.07 8.22 -9.08
C LEU A 19 -7.21 9.49 -8.88
N PRO A 20 -7.54 10.34 -7.89
CA PRO A 20 -6.71 11.47 -7.52
C PRO A 20 -5.26 11.06 -7.28
N LYS A 21 -4.31 11.89 -7.71
CA LYS A 21 -2.87 11.61 -7.54
C LYS A 21 -2.51 11.32 -6.08
N ALA A 22 -3.06 12.08 -5.14
CA ALA A 22 -2.83 11.88 -3.70
C ALA A 22 -3.22 10.47 -3.23
N VAL A 23 -4.38 9.97 -3.68
CA VAL A 23 -4.82 8.60 -3.38
C VAL A 23 -3.83 7.56 -3.90
N ARG A 24 -3.37 7.73 -5.14
CA ARG A 24 -2.38 6.82 -5.76
C ARG A 24 -1.05 6.84 -5.02
N ASP A 25 -0.57 8.01 -4.62
CA ASP A 25 0.67 8.17 -3.87
C ASP A 25 0.60 7.51 -2.48
N ILE A 26 -0.53 7.68 -1.77
CA ILE A 26 -0.76 7.03 -0.48
C ILE A 26 -0.80 5.50 -0.64
N ALA A 27 -1.53 5.00 -1.65
CA ALA A 27 -1.62 3.57 -1.94
C ALA A 27 -0.24 2.98 -2.28
N TRP A 28 0.58 3.68 -3.06
CA TRP A 28 1.94 3.26 -3.39
C TRP A 28 2.83 3.20 -2.14
N LYS A 29 2.78 4.24 -1.30
CA LYS A 29 3.49 4.28 -0.01
C LYS A 29 3.06 3.13 0.91
N ALA A 30 1.77 2.83 0.95
CA ALA A 30 1.22 1.71 1.70
C ALA A 30 1.81 0.38 1.21
N GLN A 31 1.78 0.11 -0.09
CA GLN A 31 2.31 -1.13 -0.67
C GLN A 31 3.78 -1.35 -0.30
N ILE A 32 4.64 -0.36 -0.51
CA ILE A 32 6.08 -0.48 -0.20
C ILE A 32 6.29 -0.77 1.30
N ARG A 33 5.61 -0.02 2.17
CA ARG A 33 5.75 -0.16 3.63
C ARG A 33 5.24 -1.52 4.12
N LEU A 34 4.02 -1.89 3.74
CA LEU A 34 3.39 -3.12 4.22
C LEU A 34 4.14 -4.36 3.73
N CYS A 35 4.55 -4.41 2.46
CA CYS A 35 5.36 -5.52 1.94
C CYS A 35 6.71 -5.62 2.67
N THR A 36 7.38 -4.49 2.91
CA THR A 36 8.66 -4.47 3.63
C THR A 36 8.49 -4.92 5.08
N ARG A 37 7.45 -4.44 5.77
CA ARG A 37 7.14 -4.84 7.15
C ARG A 37 6.77 -6.32 7.24
N TYR A 38 6.00 -6.83 6.29
CA TYR A 38 5.63 -8.24 6.22
C TYR A 38 6.89 -9.11 6.10
N ARG A 39 7.75 -8.83 5.11
CA ARG A 39 9.01 -9.56 4.90
C ARG A 39 9.89 -9.54 6.14
N ARG A 40 10.02 -8.37 6.79
CA ARG A 40 10.82 -8.21 8.01
C ARG A 40 10.28 -9.05 9.18
N LEU A 41 8.97 -9.01 9.43
CA LEU A 41 8.36 -9.76 10.52
C LEU A 41 8.37 -11.27 10.27
N ASN A 42 8.16 -11.67 9.01
CA ASN A 42 8.23 -13.07 8.60
C ASN A 42 9.66 -13.61 8.75
N ALA A 43 10.68 -12.87 8.29
CA ALA A 43 12.08 -13.22 8.45
C ALA A 43 12.52 -13.29 9.93
N ALA A 44 11.87 -12.53 10.81
CA ALA A 44 12.07 -12.60 12.26
C ALA A 44 11.32 -13.78 12.94
N GLY A 45 10.72 -14.70 12.18
CA GLY A 45 10.07 -15.90 12.72
C GLY A 45 8.78 -15.65 13.50
N LYS A 46 8.13 -14.48 13.31
CA LYS A 46 6.88 -14.19 14.01
C LYS A 46 5.76 -15.09 13.50
N LYS A 47 4.89 -15.55 14.41
CA LYS A 47 3.72 -16.38 14.06
C LYS A 47 2.86 -15.66 13.00
N PRO A 48 2.34 -16.37 11.97
CA PRO A 48 1.57 -15.74 10.90
C PRO A 48 0.42 -14.83 11.37
N PRO A 49 -0.39 -15.18 12.40
CA PRO A 49 -1.43 -14.28 12.90
C PRO A 49 -0.90 -12.94 13.43
N VAL A 50 0.29 -12.95 14.05
CA VAL A 50 0.94 -11.74 14.56
C VAL A 50 1.41 -10.85 13.42
N VAL A 51 1.99 -11.45 12.38
CA VAL A 51 2.41 -10.72 11.17
C VAL A 51 1.19 -10.06 10.51
N VAL A 52 0.14 -10.85 10.25
CA VAL A 52 -1.09 -10.37 9.59
C VAL A 52 -1.76 -9.26 10.41
N ALA A 53 -1.91 -9.44 11.73
CA ALA A 53 -2.51 -8.43 12.59
C ALA A 53 -1.69 -7.12 12.62
N ALA A 54 -0.36 -7.18 12.56
CA ALA A 54 0.48 -5.99 12.49
C ALA A 54 0.32 -5.25 11.16
N ILE A 55 0.22 -5.99 10.04
CA ILE A 55 0.00 -5.42 8.71
C ILE A 55 -1.39 -4.82 8.59
N ALA A 56 -2.44 -5.51 9.05
CA ALA A 56 -3.82 -5.01 9.01
C ALA A 56 -3.98 -3.70 9.79
N ARG A 57 -3.35 -3.59 10.97
CA ARG A 57 -3.37 -2.34 11.76
C ARG A 57 -2.71 -1.18 11.03
N GLU A 58 -1.59 -1.38 10.35
CA GLU A 58 -0.99 -0.32 9.54
C GLU A 58 -1.84 0.00 8.30
N MET A 59 -2.42 -1.01 7.65
CA MET A 59 -3.28 -0.84 6.48
C MET A 59 -4.49 0.05 6.79
N ALA A 60 -5.09 -0.11 7.97
CA ALA A 60 -6.21 0.74 8.40
C ALA A 60 -5.86 2.23 8.43
N ALA A 61 -4.64 2.58 8.85
CA ALA A 61 -4.18 3.97 8.85
C ALA A 61 -4.01 4.55 7.43
N PHE A 62 -3.56 3.73 6.47
CA PHE A 62 -3.48 4.15 5.07
C PHE A 62 -4.87 4.30 4.44
N LEU A 63 -5.81 3.41 4.76
CA LEU A 63 -7.20 3.54 4.31
C LEU A 63 -7.84 4.81 4.86
N TRP A 64 -7.60 5.14 6.14
CA TRP A 64 -8.05 6.40 6.71
C TRP A 64 -7.44 7.62 6.00
N ALA A 65 -6.14 7.60 5.73
CA ALA A 65 -5.47 8.68 5.00
C ALA A 65 -6.06 8.87 3.60
N ILE A 66 -6.33 7.78 2.86
CA ILE A 66 -7.03 7.84 1.56
C ILE A 66 -8.43 8.42 1.74
N GLY A 67 -9.17 7.97 2.76
CA GLY A 67 -10.51 8.47 3.07
C GLY A 67 -10.55 9.99 3.28
N ARG A 68 -9.48 10.57 3.84
CA ARG A 68 -9.36 12.02 3.99
C ARG A 68 -9.12 12.77 2.68
N GLU A 69 -8.46 12.17 1.70
CA GLU A 69 -8.22 12.78 0.39
C GLU A 69 -9.47 12.75 -0.51
N VAL A 70 -10.43 11.86 -0.23
CA VAL A 70 -11.66 11.70 -1.03
C VAL A 70 -12.92 12.16 -0.31
N ALA A 71 -12.80 12.60 0.95
CA ALA A 71 -13.92 13.15 1.69
C ALA A 71 -14.43 14.42 0.97
N PRO A 72 -15.74 14.55 0.74
CA PRO A 72 -16.30 15.76 0.18
C PRO A 72 -16.01 16.94 1.12
N SER A 73 -15.61 18.07 0.53
CA SER A 73 -15.38 19.34 1.22
C SER A 73 -16.60 19.83 1.98
#